data_AF-A0A317SZ81-F1
#
_entry.id   AF-A0A317SZ81-F1
#
_cell.length_a   1.000
_cell.length_b   1.000
_cell.length_c   1.000
_cell.angle_alpha   90.00
_cell.angle_beta   90.00
_cell.angle_gamma   90.00
#
_symmetry.space_group_name_H-M   'P 1'
#
loop_
_entity.id
_entity.type
_entity.pdbx_description
1 polymer ?
#
loop_
_entity_poly.entity_id
_entity_poly.type
_entity_poly.pdbx_seq_one_letter_code
_entity_poly.pdbx_strand_id
1 'polypeptide(L)'
;MVVFQPLKYYHVEAIDQATRTSCSDFNKVEFLPAITSIRQQVFKRSTILSAFHKTGLILCNPDLVLSHLCECAGTFEPEVEVGAPNPSLRTPLPERILEATIPHTVCSLKCQADSLWHSNSDSPSFKHSLNCFIKGSIAQAHVGAQAQEDLEHTQAAELA
;
A
#
# COMPACT_ATOMS: atom_id res chain seq x y z
N MET A 1 8.47 14.08 12.31
CA MET A 1 8.90 13.14 11.24
C MET A 1 10.43 13.14 11.15
N VAL A 2 11.09 12.08 11.63
CA VAL A 2 12.57 12.00 11.77
C VAL A 2 13.25 11.41 10.52
N VAL A 3 12.48 10.83 9.60
CA VAL A 3 12.97 10.00 8.49
C VAL A 3 13.80 10.76 7.45
N PHE A 4 13.48 12.05 7.23
CA PHE A 4 14.16 12.89 6.24
C PHE A 4 15.28 13.76 6.82
N GLN A 5 15.59 13.63 8.12
CA GLN A 5 16.67 14.40 8.75
C GLN A 5 18.04 14.18 8.09
N PRO A 6 18.45 12.95 7.73
CA PRO A 6 19.74 12.75 7.07
C PRO A 6 19.83 13.48 5.72
N LEU A 7 18.75 13.47 4.94
CA LEU A 7 18.71 14.17 3.65
C LEU A 7 18.91 15.68 3.83
N LYS A 8 18.24 16.27 4.83
CA LYS A 8 18.40 17.70 5.15
C LYS A 8 19.83 18.01 5.59
N TYR A 9 20.42 17.17 6.44
CA TYR A 9 21.78 17.35 6.95
C TYR A 9 22.80 17.38 5.79
N TYR A 10 22.81 16.35 4.95
CA TYR A 10 23.77 16.25 3.85
C TYR A 10 23.54 17.30 2.75
N HIS A 11 22.33 17.81 2.60
CA HIS A 11 22.07 18.94 1.71
C HIS A 11 22.68 20.24 2.25
N VAL A 12 22.52 20.53 3.55
CA VAL A 12 23.17 21.69 4.18
C VAL A 12 24.68 21.57 4.13
N GLU A 13 25.23 20.37 4.35
CA GLU A 13 26.66 20.10 4.20
C GLU A 13 27.15 20.35 2.77
N ALA A 14 26.40 19.93 1.74
CA ALA A 14 26.75 20.21 0.36
C ALA A 14 26.77 21.71 0.03
N ILE A 15 25.84 22.49 0.59
CA ILE A 15 25.83 23.96 0.45
C ILE A 15 27.06 24.58 1.13
N ASP A 16 27.40 24.14 2.35
CA ASP A 16 28.59 24.62 3.08
C ASP A 16 29.88 24.34 2.30
N GLN A 17 30.02 23.14 1.73
CA GLN A 17 31.16 22.79 0.90
C GLN A 17 31.26 23.63 -0.37
N ALA A 18 30.13 23.85 -1.07
CA ALA A 18 30.09 24.70 -2.25
C ALA A 18 30.44 26.16 -1.91
N THR A 19 29.96 26.66 -0.76
CA THR A 19 30.27 28.01 -0.29
C THR A 19 31.77 28.18 -0.03
N ARG A 20 32.42 27.15 0.55
CA ARG A 20 33.89 27.15 0.78
C ARG A 20 34.71 27.16 -0.51
N THR A 21 34.19 26.58 -1.59
CA THR A 21 34.86 26.59 -2.91
C THR A 21 34.53 27.84 -3.74
N SER A 22 33.99 28.90 -3.11
CA SER A 22 33.57 30.15 -3.75
C SER A 22 32.42 30.01 -4.75
N CYS A 23 31.57 28.98 -4.60
CA CYS A 23 30.27 28.95 -5.26
C CYS A 23 29.31 29.86 -4.47
N SER A 24 29.08 31.08 -4.95
CA SER A 24 28.19 32.05 -4.29
C SER A 24 26.72 31.68 -4.40
N ASP A 25 26.33 31.02 -5.50
CA ASP A 25 24.95 30.66 -5.80
C ASP A 25 24.81 29.14 -6.01
N PHE A 26 24.36 28.44 -4.97
CA PHE A 26 24.03 27.02 -5.05
C PHE A 26 22.69 26.82 -5.77
N ASN A 27 22.71 26.95 -7.10
CA ASN A 27 21.52 26.85 -7.94
C ASN A 27 21.25 25.40 -8.38
N LYS A 28 20.16 25.17 -9.13
CA LYS A 28 19.74 23.87 -9.67
C LYS A 28 20.88 23.11 -10.35
N VAL A 29 21.74 23.80 -11.09
CA VAL A 29 22.87 23.19 -11.82
C VAL A 29 23.86 22.52 -10.87
N GLU A 30 24.15 23.14 -9.74
CA GLU A 30 25.04 22.61 -8.69
C GLU A 30 24.34 21.56 -7.81
N PHE A 31 23.03 21.71 -7.62
CA PHE A 31 22.25 20.75 -6.84
C PHE A 31 22.12 19.38 -7.52
N LEU A 32 21.97 19.31 -8.84
CA LEU A 32 21.79 18.06 -9.58
C LEU A 32 22.95 17.03 -9.42
N PRO A 33 24.23 17.42 -9.51
CA PRO A 33 25.32 16.50 -9.18
C PRO A 33 25.36 16.20 -7.68
N ALA A 34 25.15 17.20 -6.82
CA ALA A 34 25.19 17.04 -5.37
C ALA A 34 24.12 16.06 -4.85
N ILE A 35 22.89 16.08 -5.38
CA ILE A 35 21.81 15.20 -4.92
C ILE A 35 22.13 13.73 -5.16
N THR A 36 22.90 13.41 -6.21
CA THR A 36 23.33 12.04 -6.48
C THR A 36 24.28 11.55 -5.37
N SER A 37 25.25 12.38 -4.97
CA SER A 37 26.16 12.10 -3.86
C SER A 37 25.41 12.03 -2.52
N ILE A 38 24.52 12.97 -2.24
CA ILE A 38 23.68 12.99 -1.03
C ILE A 38 22.87 11.69 -0.91
N ARG A 39 22.26 11.23 -2.01
CA ARG A 39 21.48 9.98 -2.02
C ARG A 39 22.32 8.76 -1.70
N GLN A 40 23.56 8.68 -2.20
CA GLN A 40 24.48 7.59 -1.87
C GLN A 40 24.81 7.55 -0.37
N GLN A 41 24.89 8.71 0.27
CA GLN A 41 25.18 8.81 1.71
C GLN A 41 23.94 8.50 2.58
N VAL A 42 22.75 8.91 2.14
CA VAL A 42 21.50 8.78 2.89
C VAL A 42 20.84 7.41 2.71
N PHE A 43 20.77 6.89 1.47
CA PHE A 43 20.04 5.67 1.13
C PHE A 43 20.87 4.39 1.35
N LYS A 44 21.47 4.28 2.52
CA LYS A 44 22.08 3.04 2.98
C LYS A 44 21.00 2.04 3.36
N ARG A 45 21.29 0.73 3.19
CA ARG A 45 20.38 -0.36 3.58
C ARG A 45 19.86 -0.19 5.01
N SER A 46 20.74 0.13 5.96
CA SER A 46 20.37 0.36 7.36
C SER A 46 19.41 1.55 7.54
N THR A 47 19.66 2.67 6.85
CA THR A 47 18.79 3.85 6.90
C THR A 47 17.43 3.55 6.31
N ILE A 48 17.36 2.82 5.18
CA ILE A 48 16.11 2.40 4.56
C ILE A 48 15.32 1.50 5.52
N LEU A 49 15.94 0.43 6.05
CA LEU A 49 15.26 -0.47 6.99
C LEU A 49 14.77 0.27 8.24
N SER A 50 15.59 1.17 8.81
CA SER A 50 15.22 1.98 9.96
C SER A 50 14.08 2.96 9.64
N ALA A 51 14.11 3.59 8.48
CA ALA A 51 13.05 4.49 8.01
C ALA A 51 11.72 3.75 7.91
N PHE A 52 11.71 2.60 7.24
CA PHE A 52 10.55 1.72 7.08
C PHE A 52 9.97 1.30 8.43
N HIS A 53 10.83 0.84 9.36
CA HIS A 53 10.42 0.51 10.72
C HIS A 53 9.81 1.72 11.45
N LYS A 54 10.44 2.90 11.39
CA LYS A 54 9.95 4.13 12.05
C LYS A 54 8.66 4.67 11.45
N THR A 55 8.38 4.42 10.18
CA THR A 55 7.13 4.80 9.53
C THR A 55 6.02 3.76 9.73
N GLY A 56 6.31 2.65 10.41
CA GLY A 56 5.39 1.52 10.50
C GLY A 56 5.17 0.81 9.15
N LEU A 57 6.01 1.11 8.16
CA LEU A 57 6.04 0.41 6.88
C LEU A 57 6.96 -0.80 7.06
N ILE A 58 6.46 -1.85 7.70
CA ILE A 58 7.20 -3.12 7.74
C ILE A 58 7.26 -3.64 6.31
N LEU A 59 8.47 -3.82 5.76
CA LEU A 59 8.65 -4.67 4.59
C LEU A 59 8.11 -6.04 4.99
N CYS A 60 6.96 -6.43 4.45
CA CYS A 60 6.32 -7.70 4.74
C CYS A 60 7.36 -8.82 4.67
N ASN A 61 7.82 -9.29 5.82
CA ASN A 61 8.55 -10.53 5.90
C ASN A 61 7.49 -11.62 5.95
N PRO A 62 7.24 -12.35 4.83
CA PRO A 62 6.16 -13.32 4.78
C PRO A 62 6.30 -14.35 5.88
N ASP A 63 7.52 -14.76 6.24
CA ASP A 63 7.76 -15.75 7.29
C ASP A 63 7.32 -15.23 8.67
N LEU A 64 7.57 -13.96 8.97
CA LEU A 64 7.16 -13.32 10.23
C LEU A 64 5.64 -13.12 10.30
N VAL A 65 5.01 -12.78 9.19
CA VAL A 65 3.54 -12.66 9.11
C VAL A 65 2.88 -14.04 9.25
N LEU A 66 3.43 -15.05 8.58
CA LEU A 66 2.93 -16.43 8.64
C LEU A 66 3.13 -17.06 10.02
N SER A 67 4.22 -16.73 10.74
CA SER A 67 4.42 -17.20 12.11
C SER A 67 3.36 -16.68 13.07
N HIS A 68 2.96 -15.40 12.92
CA HIS A 68 1.88 -14.82 13.74
C HIS A 68 0.49 -15.35 13.39
N LEU A 69 0.26 -15.81 12.17
CA LEU A 69 -1.01 -16.44 11.78
C LEU A 69 -1.16 -17.86 12.34
N CYS A 70 -0.06 -18.57 12.57
CA CYS A 70 -0.07 -19.93 13.10
C CYS A 70 -0.54 -19.99 14.57
N GLU A 71 -0.26 -18.95 15.36
CA GLU A 71 -0.68 -18.87 16.77
C GLU A 71 -2.20 -18.64 16.94
N CYS A 72 -2.90 -18.15 15.92
CA CYS A 72 -4.37 -17.97 15.96
C CYS A 72 -5.15 -19.23 15.56
N ALA A 73 -4.48 -20.31 15.16
CA ALA A 73 -5.14 -21.56 14.73
C ALA A 73 -5.33 -22.57 15.87
N GLY A 74 -5.16 -22.17 17.14
CA GLY A 74 -5.28 -23.03 18.31
C GLY A 74 -6.42 -22.64 19.25
N THR A 75 -7.35 -23.58 19.45
CA THR A 75 -8.42 -23.63 20.47
C THR A 75 -9.80 -23.13 20.03
N PHE A 76 -10.45 -23.89 19.14
CA PHE A 76 -11.91 -24.06 19.22
C PHE A 76 -12.18 -25.20 20.22
N GLU A 77 -12.46 -24.85 21.48
CA GLU A 77 -13.11 -25.76 22.44
C GLU A 77 -14.62 -25.43 22.44
N PRO A 78 -15.52 -26.41 22.26
CA PRO A 78 -16.96 -26.18 22.25
C PRO A 78 -17.61 -26.59 23.59
N GLU A 79 -18.18 -25.65 24.37
CA GLU A 79 -19.34 -25.95 25.26
C GLU A 79 -20.10 -24.71 25.82
N VAL A 80 -21.33 -24.51 25.34
CA VAL A 80 -22.66 -24.36 26.04
C VAL A 80 -22.94 -23.25 27.10
N GLU A 81 -23.77 -22.28 26.65
CA GLU A 81 -25.05 -21.70 27.18
C GLU A 81 -25.21 -20.88 28.52
N VAL A 82 -25.82 -19.68 28.33
CA VAL A 82 -26.91 -18.97 29.05
C VAL A 82 -26.66 -18.03 30.26
N GLY A 83 -27.07 -16.75 30.09
CA GLY A 83 -27.46 -15.82 31.17
C GLY A 83 -27.45 -14.32 30.80
N ALA A 84 -28.62 -13.73 30.51
CA ALA A 84 -28.88 -12.32 30.11
C ALA A 84 -28.72 -11.27 31.26
N PRO A 85 -29.20 -10.01 31.11
CA PRO A 85 -28.80 -8.91 30.21
C PRO A 85 -28.32 -7.66 31.00
N ASN A 86 -27.58 -6.74 30.39
CA ASN A 86 -27.72 -5.32 30.76
C ASN A 86 -27.25 -4.33 29.67
N PRO A 87 -27.98 -3.24 29.42
CA PRO A 87 -27.71 -2.28 28.35
C PRO A 87 -27.06 -0.98 28.87
N SER A 88 -26.15 -0.40 28.07
CA SER A 88 -25.72 1.01 27.97
C SER A 88 -24.23 1.01 27.58
N LEU A 89 -23.70 1.80 26.65
CA LEU A 89 -24.02 3.15 26.22
C LEU A 89 -23.56 3.33 24.77
N ARG A 90 -24.27 4.21 24.05
CA ARG A 90 -24.20 4.48 22.62
C ARG A 90 -22.90 5.15 22.17
N THR A 91 -22.46 4.83 20.96
CA THR A 91 -22.12 5.84 19.93
C THR A 91 -22.29 5.26 18.52
N PRO A 92 -23.09 5.86 17.63
CA PRO A 92 -23.17 5.45 16.23
C PRO A 92 -22.01 6.09 15.46
N LEU A 93 -21.01 5.28 15.07
CA LEU A 93 -20.02 5.70 14.08
C LEU A 93 -20.59 5.37 12.69
N PRO A 94 -20.53 6.27 11.69
CA PRO A 94 -21.27 6.11 10.44
C PRO A 94 -20.87 4.81 9.72
N GLU A 95 -21.85 3.99 9.38
CA GLU A 95 -21.76 2.73 8.62
C GLU A 95 -21.22 2.87 7.16
N ARG A 96 -20.55 3.98 6.80
CA ARG A 96 -20.29 4.30 5.39
C ARG A 96 -18.84 4.12 4.90
N ILE A 97 -17.96 3.43 5.63
CA ILE A 97 -16.56 3.26 5.18
C ILE A 97 -16.14 1.79 5.00
N LEU A 98 -16.98 0.82 5.34
CA LEU A 98 -16.60 -0.61 5.27
C LEU A 98 -16.87 -1.30 3.93
N GLU A 99 -17.31 -0.57 2.89
CA GLU A 99 -17.41 -1.10 1.52
C GLU A 99 -16.56 -0.32 0.52
N ALA A 100 -15.44 0.25 0.96
CA ALA A 100 -14.35 0.55 0.04
C ALA A 100 -13.67 -0.76 -0.38
N THR A 101 -14.38 -1.59 -1.14
CA THR A 101 -13.76 -2.65 -1.94
C THR A 101 -12.84 -1.93 -2.91
N ILE A 102 -11.56 -1.82 -2.59
CA ILE A 102 -10.56 -1.30 -3.50
C ILE A 102 -10.67 -2.16 -4.76
N PRO A 103 -11.16 -1.60 -5.89
CA PRO A 103 -11.34 -2.41 -7.08
C PRO A 103 -9.96 -2.92 -7.49
N HIS A 104 -9.85 -4.24 -7.67
CA HIS A 104 -8.63 -4.81 -8.20
C HIS A 104 -8.34 -4.14 -9.54
N THR A 105 -7.18 -3.48 -9.63
CA THR A 105 -6.76 -2.87 -10.89
C THR A 105 -6.54 -3.94 -11.95
N VAL A 106 -6.65 -3.56 -13.22
CA VAL A 106 -6.36 -4.47 -14.35
C VAL A 106 -4.99 -5.15 -14.18
N CYS A 107 -4.00 -4.43 -13.66
CA CYS A 107 -2.68 -4.96 -13.35
C CYS A 107 -2.72 -6.03 -12.24
N SER A 108 -3.46 -5.77 -11.15
CA SER A 108 -3.64 -6.73 -10.06
C SER A 108 -4.34 -8.01 -10.52
N LEU A 109 -5.38 -7.89 -11.37
CA LEU A 109 -6.07 -9.05 -11.97
C LEU A 109 -5.15 -9.86 -12.87
N LYS A 110 -4.32 -9.20 -13.69
CA LYS A 110 -3.34 -9.90 -14.54
C LYS A 110 -2.35 -10.72 -13.70
N CYS A 111 -1.78 -10.10 -12.66
CA CYS A 111 -0.88 -10.80 -11.75
C CYS A 111 -1.57 -11.97 -11.03
N GLN A 112 -2.86 -11.84 -10.67
CA GLN A 112 -3.63 -12.93 -10.09
C GLN A 112 -3.85 -14.08 -11.08
N ALA A 113 -4.15 -13.78 -12.36
CA ALA A 113 -4.30 -14.79 -13.40
C ALA A 113 -2.98 -15.56 -13.63
N ASP A 114 -1.86 -14.85 -13.75
CA ASP A 114 -0.52 -15.46 -13.89
C ASP A 114 -0.20 -16.36 -12.67
N SER A 115 -0.51 -15.88 -11.47
CA SER A 115 -0.32 -16.65 -10.23
C SER A 115 -1.19 -17.90 -10.18
N LEU A 116 -2.45 -17.81 -10.62
CA LEU A 116 -3.37 -18.94 -10.72
C LEU A 116 -2.89 -19.98 -11.72
N TRP A 117 -2.34 -19.55 -12.86
CA TRP A 117 -1.85 -20.43 -13.91
C TRP A 117 -0.71 -21.34 -13.45
N HIS A 118 0.14 -20.82 -12.56
CA HIS A 118 1.28 -21.56 -12.01
C HIS A 118 0.98 -22.25 -10.67
N SER A 119 -0.24 -22.11 -10.14
CA SER A 119 -0.63 -22.69 -8.86
C SER A 119 -1.16 -24.12 -9.00
N ASN A 120 -0.97 -24.94 -7.95
CA ASN A 120 -1.52 -26.29 -7.91
C ASN A 120 -3.02 -26.26 -7.58
N SER A 121 -3.85 -26.86 -8.44
CA SER A 121 -5.32 -26.89 -8.32
C SER A 121 -5.81 -27.53 -7.01
N ASP A 122 -5.01 -28.43 -6.42
CA ASP A 122 -5.38 -29.14 -5.20
C ASP A 122 -5.08 -28.35 -3.92
N SER A 123 -4.46 -27.17 -4.04
CA SER A 123 -4.17 -26.30 -2.90
C SER A 123 -5.47 -25.73 -2.30
N PRO A 124 -5.63 -25.72 -0.97
CA PRO A 124 -6.77 -25.06 -0.32
C PRO A 124 -6.86 -23.56 -0.63
N SER A 125 -5.75 -22.91 -0.98
CA SER A 125 -5.72 -21.50 -1.39
C SER A 125 -6.16 -21.24 -2.83
N PHE A 126 -6.16 -22.26 -3.70
CA PHE A 126 -6.49 -22.13 -5.12
C PHE A 126 -7.93 -21.63 -5.32
N LYS A 127 -8.89 -22.29 -4.66
CA LYS A 127 -10.32 -21.93 -4.74
C LYS A 127 -10.57 -20.50 -4.28
N HIS A 128 -9.87 -20.06 -3.24
CA HIS A 128 -9.97 -18.70 -2.73
C HIS A 128 -9.43 -17.68 -3.74
N SER A 129 -8.22 -17.90 -4.25
CA SER A 129 -7.61 -17.03 -5.27
C SER A 129 -8.45 -16.96 -6.54
N LEU A 130 -9.03 -18.08 -6.97
CA LEU A 130 -9.95 -18.14 -8.11
C LEU A 130 -11.23 -17.33 -7.85
N ASN A 131 -11.80 -17.43 -6.64
CA ASN A 131 -12.99 -16.66 -6.26
C ASN A 131 -12.72 -15.14 -6.25
N CYS A 132 -11.56 -14.74 -5.73
CA CYS A 132 -11.12 -13.34 -5.73
C CYS A 132 -10.91 -12.81 -7.15
N PHE A 133 -10.26 -13.59 -8.01
CA PHE A 133 -10.08 -13.24 -9.42
C PHE A 133 -11.43 -13.05 -10.13
N ILE A 134 -12.36 -14.01 -10.01
CA ILE A 134 -13.70 -13.93 -10.63
C ILE A 134 -14.45 -12.69 -10.15
N LYS A 135 -14.49 -12.43 -8.84
CA LYS A 135 -15.17 -11.27 -8.27
C LYS A 135 -14.56 -9.96 -8.78
N GLY A 136 -13.23 -9.87 -8.79
CA GLY A 136 -12.52 -8.70 -9.28
C GLY A 136 -12.74 -8.45 -10.77
N SER A 137 -12.78 -9.50 -11.60
CA SER A 137 -13.11 -9.39 -13.03
C SER A 137 -14.52 -8.88 -13.27
N ILE A 138 -15.52 -9.38 -12.54
CA ILE A 138 -16.91 -8.91 -12.65
C ILE A 138 -17.02 -7.43 -12.24
N ALA A 139 -16.40 -7.06 -11.13
CA ALA A 139 -16.40 -5.68 -10.66
C ALA A 139 -15.75 -4.75 -11.70
N GLN A 140 -14.62 -5.15 -12.28
CA GLN A 140 -13.93 -4.34 -13.28
C GLN A 140 -14.75 -4.19 -14.57
N ALA A 141 -15.42 -5.25 -15.03
CA ALA A 141 -16.29 -5.19 -16.19
C ALA A 141 -17.45 -4.20 -15.98
N HIS A 142 -18.08 -4.22 -14.81
CA HIS A 142 -19.14 -3.27 -14.46
C HIS A 142 -18.63 -1.83 -14.44
N VAL A 143 -17.48 -1.58 -13.78
CA VAL A 143 -16.89 -0.23 -13.74
C VAL A 143 -16.52 0.25 -15.15
N GLY A 144 -16.00 -0.63 -15.99
CA GLY A 144 -15.69 -0.31 -17.39
C GLY A 144 -16.91 0.07 -18.22
N ALA A 145 -18.01 -0.68 -18.08
CA ALA A 145 -19.27 -0.38 -18.76
C ALA A 145 -19.84 0.98 -18.32
N GLN A 146 -19.89 1.24 -17.01
CA GLN A 146 -20.37 2.52 -16.48
C GLN A 146 -19.51 3.70 -16.97
N ALA A 147 -18.18 3.54 -16.96
CA ALA A 147 -17.27 4.59 -17.43
C ALA A 147 -17.47 4.91 -18.92
N GLN A 148 -17.89 3.94 -19.73
CA GLN A 148 -18.23 4.18 -21.13
C GLN A 148 -19.53 4.97 -21.27
N GLU A 149 -20.58 4.60 -20.55
CA GLU A 149 -21.85 5.35 -20.55
C GLU A 149 -21.66 6.80 -20.10
N ASP A 150 -20.89 7.02 -19.02
CA ASP A 150 -20.58 8.36 -18.51
C ASP A 150 -19.79 9.20 -19.55
N LEU A 151 -18.91 8.57 -20.32
CA LEU A 151 -18.16 9.23 -21.40
C LEU A 151 -19.09 9.65 -22.54
N GLU A 152 -20.02 8.80 -22.94
CA GLU A 152 -21.01 9.12 -23.96
C GLU A 152 -21.93 10.28 -23.52
N HIS A 153 -22.34 10.29 -22.25
CA HIS A 153 -23.15 11.36 -21.67
C HIS A 153 -22.42 12.71 -21.61
N THR A 154 -21.13 12.72 -21.27
CA THR A 154 -20.33 13.95 -21.23
C THR A 154 -20.08 14.52 -22.63
N GLN A 155 -19.80 13.68 -23.64
CA GLN A 155 -19.67 14.13 -25.03
C GLN A 155 -20.98 14.71 -25.59
N ALA A 156 -22.12 14.12 -25.26
CA ALA A 156 -23.42 14.63 -25.66
C ALA A 156 -23.75 16.00 -25.00
N ALA A 157 -23.29 16.22 -23.76
CA ALA A 157 -23.46 17.49 -23.05
C ALA A 157 -22.58 18.62 -23.60
N GLU A 158 -21.40 18.32 -24.15
CA GLU A 158 -20.51 19.32 -24.78
C GLU A 158 -21.00 19.78 -26.15
N LEU A 159 -21.84 18.99 -26.83
CA LEU A 159 -22.36 19.29 -28.18
C LEU A 159 -23.72 20.00 -28.16
N ALA A 160 -24.32 20.23 -26.99
CA ALA A 160 -25.62 20.89 -26.80
C ALA A 160 -25.47 22.36 -26.39
#